data_AF-W7B2P3-F1
#
_entry.id   AF-W7B2P3-F1
#
_cell.length_a   1.000
_cell.length_b   1.000
_cell.length_c   1.000
_cell.angle_alpha   90.00
_cell.angle_beta   90.00
_cell.angle_gamma   90.00
#
_symmetry.space_group_name_H-M   'P 1'
#
loop_
_entity.id
_entity.type
_entity.pdbx_description
1 polymer ?
#
loop_
_entity_poly.entity_id
_entity_poly.type
_entity_poly.pdbx_seq_one_letter_code
_entity_poly.pdbx_strand_id
1 'polypeptide(L)'
;MANVLEELQQTFDLIIIDTSPITIVSDALVLAPQTDGVILVTRFGSSLKERTKQAVEQIRMTRAPIIGAVLNGVSEKKSNYYYYAYK
;
A
#
# COMPACT_ATOMS: atom_id res chain seq x y z
N MET A 1 16.32 -14.32 6.65
CA MET A 1 15.72 -13.02 6.29
C MET A 1 15.72 -12.06 7.47
N ALA A 2 15.46 -12.49 8.71
CA ALA A 2 15.55 -11.64 9.92
C ALA A 2 16.86 -10.83 9.98
N ASN A 3 18.00 -11.47 9.66
CA ASN A 3 19.31 -10.82 9.69
C ASN A 3 19.44 -9.56 8.81
N VAL A 4 18.77 -9.47 7.66
CA VAL A 4 18.93 -8.30 6.76
C VAL A 4 18.11 -7.13 7.26
N LEU A 5 16.86 -7.35 7.68
CA LEU A 5 16.03 -6.27 8.22
C LEU A 5 16.61 -5.72 9.53
N GLU A 6 17.11 -6.59 10.41
CA GLU A 6 17.78 -6.17 11.64
C GLU A 6 19.04 -5.32 11.37
N GLU A 7 19.86 -5.71 10.38
CA GLU A 7 21.05 -4.94 9.99
C GLU A 7 20.69 -3.58 9.39
N LEU A 8 19.67 -3.53 8.53
CA LEU A 8 19.19 -2.27 7.95
C LEU A 8 18.61 -1.34 9.03
N GLN A 9 17.91 -1.88 10.03
CA GLN A 9 17.35 -1.09 11.14
C GLN A 9 18.43 -0.42 12.00
N GLN A 10 19.64 -0.98 12.06
CA GLN A 10 20.76 -0.35 12.77
C GLN A 10 21.40 0.80 12.00
N THR A 11 21.19 0.86 10.68
CA THR A 11 21.90 1.78 9.78
C THR A 11 21.01 2.89 9.23
N PHE A 12 19.69 2.67 9.14
CA PHE A 12 18.74 3.59 8.54
C PHE A 12 17.64 4.00 9.53
N ASP A 13 17.30 5.29 9.52
CA ASP A 13 16.18 5.83 10.32
C ASP A 13 14.81 5.45 9.74
N LEU A 14 14.74 5.18 8.44
CA LEU A 14 13.51 4.82 7.73
C LEU A 14 13.81 3.81 6.63
N ILE A 15 13.05 2.72 6.62
CA ILE A 15 13.15 1.66 5.61
C ILE A 15 11.82 1.61 4.86
N ILE A 16 11.87 1.83 3.54
CA ILE A 16 10.72 1.67 2.65
C ILE A 16 10.93 0.40 1.84
N ILE A 17 9.98 -0.53 1.94
CA ILE A 17 10.01 -1.80 1.23
C ILE A 17 8.98 -1.74 0.10
N ASP A 18 9.45 -1.70 -1.14
CA ASP A 18 8.58 -1.84 -2.31
C ASP A 18 8.27 -3.31 -2.56
N THR A 19 7.04 -3.61 -2.98
CA THR A 19 6.55 -4.98 -3.11
C THR A 19 5.74 -5.15 -4.38
N SER A 20 5.69 -6.38 -4.88
CA SER A 20 4.81 -6.77 -5.98
C SER A 20 3.33 -6.47 -5.65
N PRO A 21 2.45 -6.29 -6.66
CA PRO A 21 1.03 -6.07 -6.42
C PRO A 21 0.41 -7.20 -5.59
N ILE A 22 -0.16 -6.83 -4.44
CA ILE A 22 -0.72 -7.77 -3.45
C ILE A 22 -1.83 -8.68 -3.99
N THR A 23 -2.53 -8.22 -5.04
CA THR A 23 -3.59 -9.00 -5.69
C THR A 23 -3.06 -10.15 -6.55
N ILE A 24 -1.75 -10.20 -6.82
CA ILE A 24 -1.10 -11.17 -7.71
C ILE A 24 -0.07 -12.01 -6.94
N VAL A 25 0.68 -11.39 -6.01
CA VAL A 25 1.80 -12.03 -5.32
C VAL A 25 1.72 -11.77 -3.81
N SER A 26 2.21 -12.71 -3.01
CA SER A 26 2.13 -12.66 -1.55
C SER A 26 3.29 -11.96 -0.85
N ASP A 27 4.26 -11.38 -1.56
CA ASP A 27 5.47 -10.75 -0.97
C ASP A 27 5.11 -9.74 0.12
N ALA A 28 4.15 -8.85 -0.19
CA ALA A 28 3.65 -7.85 0.76
C ALA A 28 3.04 -8.49 2.02
N LEU A 29 2.37 -9.64 1.89
CA LEU A 29 1.74 -10.33 3.02
C LEU A 29 2.77 -10.99 3.95
N VAL A 30 3.90 -11.45 3.40
CA VAL A 30 5.01 -12.04 4.16
C VAL A 30 5.80 -10.97 4.89
N LEU A 31 5.97 -9.80 4.27
CA LEU A 31 6.76 -8.70 4.81
C LEU A 31 5.96 -7.83 5.79
N ALA A 32 4.65 -7.66 5.60
CA ALA A 32 3.83 -6.78 6.41
C ALA A 32 3.93 -7.00 7.94
N PRO A 33 3.94 -8.24 8.48
CA PRO A 33 4.14 -8.48 9.92
C PRO A 33 5.49 -8.04 10.48
N GLN A 34 6.48 -7.80 9.61
CA GLN A 34 7.85 -7.38 9.97
C GLN A 34 8.05 -5.86 9.80
N THR A 35 6.96 -5.11 9.56
CA THR A 35 6.99 -3.65 9.34
C THR A 35 6.12 -2.94 10.37
N ASP A 36 6.42 -1.68 10.63
CA ASP A 36 5.60 -0.83 11.51
C ASP A 36 4.24 -0.48 10.90
N GLY A 37 4.10 -0.61 9.57
CA GLY A 37 2.84 -0.42 8.89
C GLY A 37 2.93 -0.46 7.37
N VAL A 38 1.76 -0.53 6.75
CA VAL A 38 1.60 -0.67 5.30
C VAL A 38 0.88 0.56 4.74
N ILE A 39 1.41 1.08 3.63
CA ILE A 39 0.72 2.08 2.80
C ILE A 39 0.18 1.38 1.56
N LEU A 40 -1.13 1.43 1.34
CA LEU A 40 -1.75 0.84 0.16
C LEU A 40 -1.81 1.84 -1.00
N VAL A 41 -1.11 1.55 -2.09
CA VAL A 41 -1.14 2.38 -3.31
C VAL A 41 -2.18 1.84 -4.29
N THR A 42 -3.05 2.72 -4.78
CA THR A 42 -4.08 2.44 -5.80
C THR A 42 -3.91 3.39 -6.97
N ARG A 43 -4.30 2.97 -8.18
CA ARG A 43 -4.20 3.79 -9.38
C ARG A 43 -5.57 4.28 -9.85
N PHE A 44 -5.70 5.59 -9.97
CA PHE A 44 -6.92 6.24 -10.45
C PHE A 44 -7.32 5.76 -11.84
N GLY A 45 -8.58 5.34 -11.98
CA GLY A 45 -9.12 4.83 -13.24
C GLY A 45 -8.58 3.47 -13.68
N SER A 46 -7.75 2.79 -12.88
CA SER A 46 -7.20 1.46 -13.21
C SER A 46 -7.44 0.44 -12.09
N SER A 47 -7.23 0.80 -10.83
CA SER A 47 -7.50 -0.08 -9.71
C SER A 47 -9.00 -0.18 -9.46
N LEU A 48 -9.56 -1.38 -9.62
CA LEU A 48 -10.97 -1.65 -9.34
C LEU A 48 -11.23 -1.59 -7.83
N LYS A 49 -12.33 -0.94 -7.43
CA LYS A 49 -12.73 -0.79 -6.03
C LYS A 49 -12.80 -2.14 -5.29
N GLU A 50 -13.31 -3.18 -5.94
CA GLU A 50 -13.42 -4.53 -5.36
C GLU A 50 -12.04 -5.15 -5.10
N ARG A 51 -11.10 -5.02 -6.04
CA ARG A 51 -9.72 -5.49 -5.87
C ARG A 51 -9.00 -4.74 -4.75
N THR A 52 -9.24 -3.44 -4.62
CA THR A 52 -8.71 -2.65 -3.51
C THR A 52 -9.27 -3.11 -2.17
N LYS A 53 -10.58 -3.44 -2.09
CA LYS A 53 -11.16 -3.99 -0.86
C LYS A 53 -10.55 -5.35 -0.48
N GLN A 54 -10.39 -6.24 -1.45
CA GLN A 54 -9.74 -7.54 -1.25
C GLN A 54 -8.31 -7.37 -0.74
N ALA A 55 -7.53 -6.44 -1.30
CA ALA A 55 -6.20 -6.11 -0.82
C ALA A 55 -6.20 -5.66 0.65
N VAL A 56 -7.14 -4.79 1.03
CA VAL A 56 -7.29 -4.33 2.43
C VAL A 56 -7.61 -5.51 3.36
N GLU A 57 -8.51 -6.41 2.97
CA GLU A 57 -8.86 -7.59 3.75
C GLU A 57 -7.64 -8.51 3.92
N GLN A 58 -6.87 -8.74 2.86
CA GLN A 58 -5.64 -9.53 2.89
C GLN A 58 -4.59 -8.95 3.84
N ILE A 59 -4.34 -7.64 3.78
CA ILE A 59 -3.40 -6.98 4.71
C ILE A 59 -3.91 -7.09 6.15
N ARG A 60 -5.20 -6.92 6.40
CA ARG A 60 -5.76 -7.06 7.75
C ARG A 60 -5.57 -8.47 8.33
N MET A 61 -5.57 -9.51 7.49
CA MET A 61 -5.29 -10.88 7.95
C MET A 61 -3.86 -11.06 8.48
N THR A 62 -2.90 -10.25 8.04
CA THR A 62 -1.51 -10.29 8.53
C THR A 62 -1.33 -9.61 9.89
N ARG A 63 -2.39 -8.91 10.37
CA ARG A 63 -2.40 -8.06 11.58
C ARG A 63 -1.48 -6.84 11.49
N ALA A 64 -0.85 -6.58 10.35
CA ALA A 64 -0.10 -5.35 10.14
C ALA A 64 -1.06 -4.15 10.02
N PRO A 65 -0.72 -3.00 10.61
CA PRO A 65 -1.55 -1.81 10.51
C PRO A 65 -1.45 -1.21 9.11
N ILE A 66 -2.59 -0.87 8.50
CA ILE A 66 -2.63 -0.01 7.31
C ILE A 66 -2.58 1.43 7.80
N ILE A 67 -1.43 2.08 7.63
CA ILE A 67 -1.16 3.44 8.15
C ILE A 67 -1.58 4.53 7.16
N GLY A 68 -1.89 4.17 5.92
CA GLY A 68 -2.36 5.12 4.92
C GLY A 68 -2.71 4.47 3.58
N ALA A 69 -3.25 5.29 2.69
CA ALA A 69 -3.51 4.91 1.32
C ALA A 69 -3.14 6.06 0.37
N VAL A 70 -2.66 5.71 -0.82
CA VAL A 70 -2.30 6.66 -1.88
C VAL A 70 -3.16 6.37 -3.11
N LEU A 71 -3.83 7.40 -3.62
CA LEU A 71 -4.47 7.36 -4.93
C LEU A 71 -3.55 8.02 -5.96
N ASN A 72 -2.84 7.21 -6.72
CA ASN A 72 -1.84 7.64 -7.68
C ASN A 72 -2.43 7.79 -9.10
N GLY A 73 -1.80 8.63 -9.93
CA GLY A 73 -2.17 8.79 -11.34
C GLY A 73 -3.44 9.61 -11.60
N VAL A 74 -3.86 10.43 -10.62
CA VAL A 74 -4.95 11.40 -10.82
C VAL A 74 -4.44 12.52 -11.72
N SER A 75 -5.13 12.80 -12.83
CA SER A 75 -4.85 13.99 -13.64
C SER A 75 -5.63 15.19 -13.12
N GLU A 76 -5.02 16.39 -13.13
CA GLU A 76 -5.63 17.63 -12.62
C GLU A 76 -7.00 17.92 -13.24
N LYS A 77 -7.15 17.71 -14.55
CA LYS A 77 -8.44 17.88 -15.25
C LYS A 77 -9.55 16.99 -14.68
N LYS A 78 -9.22 15.76 -14.29
CA LYS A 78 -10.18 14.81 -13.70
C LYS A 78 -10.40 15.07 -12.21
N SER A 79 -9.38 15.56 -11.49
CA SER A 79 -9.50 15.97 -10.08
C SER A 79 -10.51 17.10 -9.91
N ASN A 80 -10.42 18.16 -10.73
CA ASN A 80 -11.37 19.27 -10.69
C ASN A 80 -12.80 18.81 -11.00
N TYR A 81 -12.99 17.97 -12.02
CA TYR A 81 -14.32 17.43 -12.35
C TYR A 81 -14.94 16.64 -11.19
N TYR A 82 -14.15 15.79 -10.51
CA TYR A 82 -14.62 15.07 -9.31
C TYR A 82 -14.94 16.01 -8.14
N TYR A 83 -14.14 17.06 -7.93
CA TYR A 83 -14.39 18.07 -6.90
C TYR A 83 -15.69 18.86 -7.15
N TYR A 84 -15.99 19.18 -8.43
CA TYR A 84 -17.25 19.83 -8.81
C TYR A 84 -18.47 18.91 -8.73
N ALA A 85 -18.33 17.61 -9.02
CA ALA A 85 -19.44 16.65 -8.97
C ALA A 85 -19.87 16.27 -7.54
N TYR A 86 -19.02 16.56 -6.53
CA TYR A 86 -19.30 16.32 -5.11
C TYR A 86 -19.81 17.56 -4.37
N LYS A 87 -19.89 18.73 -5.04
CA LYS A 87 -20.51 19.93 -4.50
C LYS A 87 -21.93 20.12 -5.03
#